data_AF-A0A061N6R0-F1
#
_entry.id   AF-A0A061N6R0-F1
#
_cell.length_a   1.000
_cell.length_b   1.000
_cell.length_c   1.000
_cell.angle_alpha   90.00
_cell.angle_beta   90.00
_cell.angle_gamma   90.00
#
_symmetry.space_group_name_H-M   'P 1'
#
loop_
_entity.id
_entity.type
_entity.pdbx_description
1 polymer ?
#
loop_
_entity_poly.entity_id
_entity_poly.type
_entity_poly.pdbx_seq_one_letter_code
_entity_poly.pdbx_strand_id
1 'polypeptide(L)'
;MSQTGQQFQIKITNPHFFVLLTFMLVGTTFLTMPTTLADRVMQDGWWIPLVSMVIAFPFVYLMILFGRWYPNQSLPEMLVTVFGNVFGKVLLVIVLLLPFYNGAGHTYFFTAFMNTHFFPEYPNGIHRPVTYARHYHWCVYGN
;
A
#
# COMPACT_ATOMS: atom_id res chain seq x y z
N MET A 1 -44.55 -8.01 -14.32
CA MET A 1 -43.61 -7.23 -13.49
C MET A 1 -42.89 -8.19 -12.54
N SER A 2 -41.63 -8.55 -12.85
CA SER A 2 -40.60 -8.98 -11.87
C SER A 2 -39.31 -9.42 -12.60
N GLN A 3 -38.62 -8.47 -13.25
CA GLN A 3 -37.20 -8.67 -13.57
C GLN A 3 -36.38 -8.26 -12.34
N THR A 4 -36.38 -9.11 -11.32
CA THR A 4 -35.57 -8.92 -10.11
C THR A 4 -34.42 -9.91 -10.10
N GLY A 5 -33.21 -9.40 -10.36
CA GLY A 5 -31.97 -10.02 -9.87
C GLY A 5 -31.12 -10.84 -10.85
N GLN A 6 -30.91 -10.41 -12.10
CA GLN A 6 -29.75 -10.92 -12.84
C GLN A 6 -28.47 -10.38 -12.18
N GLN A 7 -27.86 -11.21 -11.33
CA GLN A 7 -26.51 -10.99 -10.81
C GLN A 7 -25.54 -11.01 -12.00
N PHE A 8 -25.04 -9.84 -12.41
CA PHE A 8 -23.98 -9.74 -13.41
C PHE A 8 -22.71 -10.37 -12.81
N GLN A 9 -22.48 -11.65 -13.08
CA GLN A 9 -21.24 -12.34 -12.72
C GLN A 9 -20.12 -11.82 -13.62
N ILE A 10 -19.52 -10.68 -13.24
CA ILE A 10 -18.37 -10.11 -13.94
C ILE A 10 -17.15 -10.97 -13.63
N LYS A 11 -16.85 -11.91 -14.53
CA LYS A 11 -15.62 -12.71 -14.46
C LYS A 11 -14.42 -11.83 -14.81
N ILE A 12 -13.46 -11.73 -13.89
CA ILE A 12 -12.22 -10.98 -14.12
C ILE A 12 -11.36 -11.77 -15.11
N THR A 13 -11.07 -11.17 -16.26
CA THR A 13 -10.13 -11.70 -17.26
C THR A 13 -8.69 -11.43 -16.83
N ASN A 14 -7.74 -12.28 -17.24
CA ASN A 14 -6.31 -12.14 -16.94
C ASN A 14 -5.73 -10.71 -17.09
N PRO A 15 -5.98 -9.94 -18.18
CA PRO A 15 -5.47 -8.57 -18.28
C PRO A 15 -6.09 -7.62 -17.26
N HIS A 16 -7.38 -7.77 -16.92
CA HIS A 16 -8.02 -6.96 -15.88
C HIS A 16 -7.37 -7.21 -14.51
N PHE A 17 -7.09 -8.47 -14.20
CA PHE A 17 -6.40 -8.84 -12.97
C PHE A 17 -4.96 -8.28 -12.93
N PHE A 18 -4.23 -8.39 -14.04
CA PHE A 18 -2.86 -7.85 -14.16
C PHE A 18 -2.82 -6.33 -13.91
N VAL A 19 -3.75 -5.60 -14.53
CA VAL A 19 -3.87 -4.14 -14.36
C VAL A 19 -4.17 -3.80 -12.89
N LEU A 20 -5.14 -4.49 -12.28
CA LEU A 20 -5.50 -4.28 -10.88
C LEU A 20 -4.33 -4.52 -9.93
N LEU A 21 -3.61 -5.64 -10.10
CA LEU A 21 -2.42 -5.94 -9.31
C LEU A 21 -1.33 -4.88 -9.48
N THR A 22 -1.08 -4.45 -10.72
CA THR A 22 -0.03 -3.47 -11.01
C THR A 22 -0.31 -2.14 -10.31
N PHE A 23 -1.54 -1.62 -10.42
CA PHE A 23 -1.91 -0.37 -9.76
C PHE A 23 -1.87 -0.49 -8.22
N MET A 24 -2.32 -1.62 -7.67
CA MET A 24 -2.34 -1.86 -6.23
C MET A 24 -0.93 -1.93 -5.62
N LEU A 25 0.04 -2.51 -6.34
CA LEU A 25 1.40 -2.69 -5.84
C LEU A 25 2.30 -1.45 -6.02
N VAL A 26 2.14 -0.73 -7.14
CA VAL A 26 3.05 0.36 -7.49
C VAL A 26 2.68 1.67 -6.79
N GLY A 27 1.40 1.93 -6.54
CA GLY A 27 0.87 3.24 -6.13
C GLY A 27 1.66 3.93 -5.00
N THR A 28 1.56 3.42 -3.77
CA THR A 28 2.19 4.06 -2.60
C THR A 28 3.71 3.92 -2.57
N THR A 29 4.23 2.81 -3.09
CA THR A 29 5.67 2.55 -3.13
C THR A 29 6.38 3.55 -4.03
N PHE A 30 5.84 3.83 -5.21
CA PHE A 30 6.44 4.77 -6.15
C PHE A 30 6.51 6.20 -5.59
N LEU A 31 5.49 6.61 -4.82
CA LEU A 31 5.43 7.94 -4.20
C LEU A 31 6.36 8.09 -2.98
N THR A 32 6.52 7.04 -2.18
CA THR A 32 7.27 7.11 -0.91
C THR A 32 8.73 6.66 -1.03
N MET A 33 9.05 5.86 -2.04
CA MET A 33 10.40 5.32 -2.21
C MET A 33 11.46 6.42 -2.40
N PRO A 34 11.28 7.44 -3.27
CA PRO A 34 12.33 8.43 -3.51
C PRO A 34 12.70 9.23 -2.25
N THR A 35 11.71 9.63 -1.46
CA THR A 35 11.91 10.41 -0.23
C THR A 35 12.58 9.56 0.85
N THR A 36 12.10 8.33 1.05
CA THR A 36 12.69 7.40 2.04
C THR A 36 14.10 6.97 1.68
N LEU A 37 14.41 6.80 0.38
CA LEU A 37 15.76 6.46 -0.07
C LEU A 37 16.71 7.66 0.04
N ALA A 38 16.26 8.86 -0.32
CA ALA A 38 17.07 10.07 -0.21
C ALA A 38 17.47 10.36 1.24
N ASP A 39 16.53 10.19 2.20
CA ASP A 39 16.79 10.41 3.62
C ASP A 39 17.77 9.38 4.23
N ARG A 40 17.83 8.17 3.68
CA ARG A 40 18.58 7.05 4.26
C ARG A 40 19.91 6.75 3.57
N VAL A 41 19.94 6.86 2.24
CA VAL A 41 21.02 6.35 1.38
C VAL A 41 21.46 7.40 0.35
N MET A 42 20.91 8.61 0.40
CA MET A 42 21.24 9.73 -0.49
C MET A 42 21.24 9.31 -1.98
N GLN A 43 22.40 9.25 -2.64
CA GLN A 43 22.54 8.96 -4.07
C GLN A 43 22.80 7.48 -4.40
N ASP A 44 23.23 6.66 -3.44
CA ASP A 44 23.68 5.28 -3.72
C ASP A 44 22.56 4.23 -3.59
N GLY A 45 21.32 4.66 -3.43
CA GLY A 45 20.17 3.77 -3.17
C GLY A 45 19.67 2.96 -4.38
N TRP A 46 20.21 3.14 -5.58
CA TRP A 46 19.66 2.59 -6.82
C TRP A 46 19.64 1.05 -6.88
N TRP A 47 20.52 0.37 -6.15
CA TRP A 47 20.60 -1.11 -6.11
C TRP A 47 19.57 -1.74 -5.16
N ILE A 48 19.00 -0.96 -4.23
CA ILE A 48 18.03 -1.43 -3.23
C ILE A 48 16.78 -2.05 -3.89
N PRO A 49 16.14 -1.41 -4.89
CA PRO A 49 15.03 -2.05 -5.62
C PRO A 49 15.42 -3.34 -6.35
N LEU A 50 16.67 -3.48 -6.80
CA LEU A 50 17.12 -4.71 -7.47
C LEU A 50 17.21 -5.86 -6.47
N VAL A 51 17.75 -5.58 -5.28
CA VAL A 51 17.84 -6.60 -4.22
C VAL A 51 16.46 -6.97 -3.68
N SER A 52 15.55 -6.00 -3.52
CA SER A 52 14.18 -6.30 -3.11
C SER A 52 13.44 -7.16 -4.13
N MET A 53 13.67 -6.96 -5.43
CA MET A 53 13.10 -7.80 -6.49
C MET A 53 13.57 -9.26 -6.38
N VAL A 54 14.87 -9.49 -6.16
CA VAL A 54 15.43 -10.85 -5.99
C VAL A 54 14.83 -11.52 -4.76
N ILE A 55 14.70 -10.79 -3.66
CA ILE A 55 14.12 -11.31 -2.41
C ILE A 55 12.62 -11.57 -2.56
N ALA A 56 11.88 -10.77 -3.34
CA ALA A 56 10.44 -10.93 -3.55
C ALA A 56 10.09 -12.11 -4.46
N PHE A 57 10.97 -12.49 -5.38
CA PHE A 57 10.76 -13.56 -6.35
C PHE A 57 10.31 -14.91 -5.74
N PRO A 58 10.98 -15.46 -4.69
CA PRO A 58 10.54 -16.70 -4.05
C PRO A 58 9.14 -16.58 -3.43
N PHE A 59 8.76 -15.42 -2.89
CA PHE A 59 7.42 -15.23 -2.33
C PHE A 59 6.34 -15.27 -3.41
N VAL A 60 6.58 -14.60 -4.54
CA VAL A 60 5.66 -14.64 -5.69
C VAL A 60 5.53 -16.08 -6.22
N TYR A 61 6.64 -16.80 -6.32
CA TYR A 61 6.63 -18.20 -6.73
C TYR A 61 5.78 -19.07 -5.80
N LEU A 62 5.91 -18.90 -4.47
CA LEU A 62 5.08 -19.60 -3.49
C LEU A 62 3.59 -19.27 -3.65
N MET A 63 3.24 -18.00 -3.87
CA MET A 63 1.83 -17.61 -4.08
C MET A 63 1.24 -18.28 -5.33
N ILE A 64 2.01 -18.36 -6.42
CA ILE A 64 1.59 -19.05 -7.65
C ILE A 64 1.42 -20.55 -7.37
N LEU A 65 2.32 -21.16 -6.60
CA LEU A 65 2.25 -22.57 -6.24
C LEU A 65 0.98 -22.90 -5.45
N PHE A 66 0.67 -22.10 -4.41
CA PHE A 66 -0.56 -22.27 -3.64
C PHE A 66 -1.82 -22.07 -4.48
N GLY A 67 -1.83 -21.08 -5.38
CA GLY A 67 -2.95 -20.86 -6.30
C GLY A 67 -3.17 -22.03 -7.27
N ARG A 68 -2.11 -22.76 -7.64
CA ARG A 68 -2.20 -23.95 -8.50
C ARG A 68 -2.62 -25.21 -7.74
N TRP A 69 -2.22 -25.35 -6.48
CA TRP A 69 -2.58 -26.51 -5.65
C TRP A 69 -4.01 -26.47 -5.14
N TYR A 70 -4.57 -25.27 -4.94
CA TYR A 70 -5.94 -25.09 -4.44
C TYR A 70 -6.80 -24.21 -5.37
N PRO A 71 -7.03 -24.62 -6.64
CA PRO A 71 -7.66 -23.77 -7.66
C PRO A 71 -9.15 -23.49 -7.40
N ASN A 72 -9.83 -24.33 -6.62
CA ASN A 72 -11.27 -24.22 -6.34
C ASN A 72 -11.57 -23.85 -4.88
N GLN A 73 -10.55 -23.56 -4.06
CA GLN A 73 -10.75 -23.19 -2.67
C GLN A 73 -10.72 -21.67 -2.53
N SER A 74 -11.65 -21.15 -1.74
CA SER A 74 -11.60 -19.76 -1.33
C SER A 74 -10.43 -19.52 -0.36
N LEU A 75 -9.96 -18.27 -0.28
CA LEU A 75 -8.91 -17.86 0.66
C LEU A 75 -9.09 -18.40 2.10
N PRO A 76 -10.29 -18.32 2.73
CA PRO A 76 -10.50 -18.90 4.06
C PRO A 76 -10.38 -20.43 4.10
N GLU A 77 -10.87 -21.15 3.08
CA GLU A 77 -10.74 -22.60 3.00
C GLU A 77 -9.29 -23.05 2.80
N MET A 78 -8.54 -22.31 1.97
CA MET A 78 -7.12 -22.55 1.73
C MET A 78 -6.32 -22.36 3.03
N LEU A 79 -6.57 -21.29 3.79
CA LEU A 79 -5.88 -21.01 5.06
C LEU A 79 -6.16 -22.09 6.11
N VAL A 80 -7.41 -22.55 6.21
CA VAL A 80 -7.77 -23.64 7.14
C VAL A 80 -7.19 -24.98 6.70
N THR A 81 -7.10 -25.25 5.40
CA THR A 81 -6.54 -26.50 4.87
C THR A 81 -5.03 -26.57 5.08
N VAL A 82 -4.31 -25.46 4.88
CA VAL A 82 -2.84 -25.42 4.98
C VAL A 82 -2.38 -25.35 6.44
N PHE A 83 -3.04 -24.55 7.29
CA PHE A 83 -2.60 -24.29 8.67
C PHE A 83 -3.43 -25.01 9.74
N GLY A 84 -4.52 -25.69 9.38
CA GLY A 84 -5.43 -26.36 10.30
C GLY A 84 -6.55 -25.48 10.84
N ASN A 85 -7.51 -26.08 11.56
CA ASN A 85 -8.78 -25.44 11.92
C ASN A 85 -8.64 -24.30 12.96
N VAL A 86 -7.66 -24.39 13.87
CA VAL A 86 -7.44 -23.36 14.90
C VAL A 86 -6.56 -22.24 14.36
N PHE A 87 -5.35 -22.57 13.89
CA PHE A 87 -4.41 -21.59 13.35
C PHE A 87 -4.93 -20.91 12.07
N GLY A 88 -5.60 -21.64 11.19
CA GLY A 88 -6.19 -21.08 9.98
C GLY A 88 -7.28 -20.03 10.25
N LYS A 89 -8.09 -20.22 11.30
CA LYS A 89 -9.09 -19.21 11.71
C LYS A 89 -8.45 -17.95 12.28
N VAL A 90 -7.42 -18.09 13.13
CA VAL A 90 -6.69 -16.93 13.65
C VAL A 90 -6.03 -16.16 12.51
N LEU A 91 -5.39 -16.88 11.59
CA LEU A 91 -4.73 -16.27 10.43
C LEU A 91 -5.73 -15.58 9.49
N LEU A 92 -6.92 -16.17 9.30
CA LEU A 92 -8.00 -15.53 8.54
C LEU A 92 -8.41 -14.19 9.16
N VAL A 93 -8.57 -14.12 10.48
CA VAL A 93 -8.90 -12.85 11.18
C VAL A 93 -7.79 -11.83 10.97
N ILE A 94 -6.52 -12.24 11.09
CA ILE A 94 -5.38 -11.35 10.82
C ILE A 94 -5.42 -10.82 9.39
N VAL A 95 -5.62 -11.70 8.40
CA VAL A 95 -5.70 -11.33 6.99
C VAL A 95 -6.86 -10.36 6.73
N LEU A 96 -7.99 -10.53 7.40
CA LEU A 96 -9.13 -9.61 7.30
C LEU A 96 -8.86 -8.24 7.94
N LEU A 97 -7.98 -8.16 8.94
CA LEU A 97 -7.59 -6.90 9.58
C LEU A 97 -6.51 -6.13 8.81
N LEU A 98 -5.67 -6.81 8.02
CA LEU A 98 -4.58 -6.19 7.26
C LEU A 98 -5.04 -5.03 6.33
N PRO A 99 -6.16 -5.13 5.59
CA PRO A 99 -6.66 -4.02 4.78
C PRO A 99 -7.02 -2.78 5.59
N PHE A 100 -7.56 -2.92 6.80
CA PHE A 100 -7.90 -1.79 7.66
C PHE A 100 -6.64 -1.07 8.15
N TYR A 101 -5.63 -1.84 8.53
CA TYR A 101 -4.33 -1.30 8.94
C TYR A 101 -3.62 -0.57 7.79
N ASN A 102 -3.51 -1.22 6.62
CA ASN A 102 -2.86 -0.62 5.45
C ASN A 102 -3.66 0.54 4.85
N GLY A 103 -5.00 0.47 4.91
CA GLY A 103 -5.89 1.51 4.42
C GLY A 103 -5.63 2.86 5.10
N ALA A 104 -5.46 2.88 6.41
CA ALA A 104 -5.14 4.10 7.15
C ALA A 104 -3.82 4.75 6.66
N GLY A 105 -2.78 3.93 6.43
CA GLY A 105 -1.51 4.40 5.90
C GLY A 105 -1.65 4.98 4.49
N HIS A 106 -2.36 4.28 3.60
CA HIS A 106 -2.60 4.75 2.23
C HIS A 106 -3.39 6.06 2.19
N THR A 107 -4.43 6.20 3.02
CA THR A 107 -5.20 7.45 3.13
C THR A 107 -4.32 8.59 3.64
N TYR A 108 -3.47 8.36 4.64
CA TYR A 108 -2.55 9.38 5.13
C TYR A 108 -1.60 9.88 4.03
N PHE A 109 -0.94 8.97 3.31
CA PHE A 109 -0.03 9.34 2.22
C PHE A 109 -0.76 10.07 1.08
N PHE A 110 -1.98 9.63 0.75
CA PHE A 110 -2.81 10.30 -0.25
C PHE A 110 -3.16 11.73 0.17
N THR A 111 -3.59 11.95 1.42
CA THR A 111 -3.87 13.29 1.95
C THR A 111 -2.61 14.15 1.96
N ALA A 112 -1.47 13.60 2.36
CA ALA A 112 -0.20 14.32 2.32
C ALA A 112 0.17 14.78 0.90
N PHE A 113 0.03 13.88 -0.09
CA PHE A 113 0.26 14.19 -1.50
C PHE A 113 -0.71 15.27 -2.04
N MET A 114 -1.99 15.17 -1.69
CA MET A 114 -2.99 16.16 -2.10
C MET A 114 -2.65 17.55 -1.57
N ASN A 115 -2.25 17.65 -0.30
CA ASN A 115 -1.87 18.92 0.30
C ASN A 115 -0.57 19.50 -0.27
N THR A 116 0.41 18.67 -0.63
CA THR A 116 1.66 19.17 -1.21
C THR A 116 1.53 19.64 -2.65
N HIS A 117 0.64 19.04 -3.44
CA HIS A 117 0.56 19.33 -4.89
C HIS A 117 -0.66 20.14 -5.32
N PHE A 118 -1.82 19.95 -4.68
CA PHE A 118 -3.06 20.62 -5.07
C PHE A 118 -3.44 21.76 -4.13
N PHE A 119 -3.09 21.65 -2.84
CA PHE A 119 -3.43 22.65 -1.82
C PHE A 119 -2.20 23.16 -1.07
N PRO A 120 -1.21 23.77 -1.75
CA PRO A 120 0.02 24.24 -1.12
C PRO A 120 -0.20 25.36 -0.08
N GLU A 121 -1.36 26.03 -0.15
CA GLU A 121 -1.77 27.07 0.79
C GLU A 121 -2.35 26.53 2.09
N TYR A 122 -2.66 25.23 2.19
CA TYR A 122 -3.04 24.63 3.45
C TYR A 122 -1.79 24.60 4.36
N PRO A 123 -1.80 25.29 5.51
CA PRO A 123 -0.65 25.25 6.39
C PRO A 123 -0.53 23.83 6.92
N ASN A 124 0.54 23.15 6.53
CA ASN A 124 0.94 21.81 6.96
C ASN A 124 1.31 21.76 8.48
N GLY A 125 0.74 22.66 9.30
CA GLY A 125 1.39 23.25 10.46
C GLY A 125 0.57 23.39 11.74
N ILE A 126 -0.64 22.85 11.86
CA ILE A 126 -1.34 22.84 13.18
C ILE A 126 -0.71 21.81 14.16
N HIS A 127 0.29 21.03 13.72
CA HIS A 127 1.14 20.19 14.60
C HIS A 127 2.62 20.62 14.69
N ARG A 128 3.01 21.81 14.21
CA ARG A 128 4.36 22.36 14.48
C ARG A 128 4.27 23.79 15.03
N PRO A 129 4.07 23.99 16.35
CA PRO A 129 4.31 25.29 16.91
C PRO A 129 5.83 25.54 16.98
N VAL A 130 6.23 26.78 16.66
CA VAL A 130 7.45 27.49 17.12
C VAL A 130 8.66 27.64 16.17
N THR A 131 8.93 26.82 15.15
CA THR A 131 10.19 27.02 14.38
C THR A 131 10.15 28.09 13.28
N TYR A 132 8.99 28.35 12.67
CA TYR A 132 8.92 29.31 11.57
C TYR A 132 8.95 30.78 12.02
N ALA A 133 8.38 31.11 13.19
CA ALA A 133 8.40 32.48 13.72
C ALA A 133 9.81 33.01 14.02
N ARG A 134 10.78 32.12 14.28
CA ARG A 134 12.17 32.54 14.52
C ARG A 134 12.90 32.96 13.24
N HIS A 135 12.49 32.45 12.06
CA HIS A 135 13.21 32.75 10.82
C HIS A 135 12.86 34.13 10.23
N TYR A 136 11.60 34.56 10.36
CA TYR A 136 11.17 35.89 9.88
C TYR A 136 11.66 37.04 10.76
N HIS A 137 11.91 36.77 12.05
CA HIS A 137 12.38 37.79 13.00
C HIS A 137 13.82 38.23 12.71
N TRP A 138 14.64 37.38 12.09
CA TRP A 138 16.02 37.70 11.72
C TRP A 138 16.15 38.53 10.43
N CYS A 139 15.17 38.46 9.51
CA CYS A 139 15.21 39.24 8.27
C CYS A 139 14.64 40.67 8.41
N VAL A 140 13.84 40.94 9.45
CA VAL A 140 13.15 42.24 9.62
C VAL A 140 13.84 43.14 10.66
N TYR A 141 14.66 42.57 11.56
CA TYR A 141 15.35 43.30 12.64
C TYR A 141 16.85 42.98 12.76
N GLY A 142 17.49 42.54 11.67
CA GLY A 142 18.94 42.34 11.58
C GLY A 142 19.62 43.55 10.93
N ASN A 143 20.07 44.49 11.77
CA ASN A 143 20.98 45.58 11.44
C ASN A 143 22.40 45.06 11.21
#